data_AF-A0A2G9RIY0-F1
#
_entry.id   AF-A0A2G9RIY0-F1
#
_cell.length_a   1.000
_cell.length_b   1.000
_cell.length_c   1.000
_cell.angle_alpha   90.00
_cell.angle_beta   90.00
_cell.angle_gamma   90.00
#
_symmetry.space_group_name_H-M   'P 1'
#
loop_
_entity.id
_entity.type
_entity.pdbx_description
1 polymer ?
#
loop_
_entity_poly.entity_id
_entity_poly.type
_entity_poly.pdbx_seq_one_letter_code
_entity_poly.pdbx_strand_id
1 'polypeptide(L)'
;YFYFNRIITLGYKKPLEREDLIELNEADSSYVIYPAIEKNWRKEIVPQGKKDYRSRKPSLLRALWSTFRFSLIYVALMKVVADLLAFTSPQILKQMITFCEQQTGDPRTGYMFAVSLLIVTILQTIILQLYQRYNMLTAVKCKTSLIGMIYKKSLNLASSTRRKFTTGELVNLMSSDAQQLMDLTVNINLLWSAPFQILMAIIFLWQELGPSVLAGVAVLILVIPLNAYIAGKVKQLKVL
;
A
#
# COMPACT_ATOMS: atom_id res chain seq x y z
N TYR A 1 -0.68 -3.27 -19.31
CA TYR A 1 -1.57 -4.40 -18.98
C TYR A 1 -1.99 -5.24 -20.19
N PHE A 2 -1.72 -4.84 -21.44
CA PHE A 2 -2.13 -5.58 -22.64
C PHE A 2 -1.66 -7.06 -22.68
N TYR A 3 -0.52 -7.38 -22.07
CA TYR A 3 -0.01 -8.76 -21.99
C TYR A 3 -0.98 -9.74 -21.29
N PHE A 4 -1.85 -9.27 -20.40
CA PHE A 4 -2.84 -10.12 -19.74
C PHE A 4 -3.99 -10.56 -20.65
N ASN A 5 -4.24 -9.86 -21.77
CA ASN A 5 -5.34 -10.19 -22.69
C ASN A 5 -5.26 -11.64 -23.19
N ARG A 6 -4.04 -12.19 -23.34
CA ARG A 6 -3.82 -13.57 -23.73
C ARG A 6 -4.37 -14.55 -22.69
N ILE A 7 -4.12 -14.33 -21.39
CA ILE A 7 -4.63 -15.20 -20.33
C ILE A 7 -6.15 -15.09 -20.23
N ILE A 8 -6.68 -13.87 -20.31
CA ILE A 8 -8.14 -13.63 -20.19
C ILE A 8 -8.90 -14.34 -21.32
N THR A 9 -8.42 -14.20 -22.55
CA THR A 9 -9.04 -14.86 -23.72
C THR A 9 -8.89 -16.38 -23.67
N LEU A 10 -7.79 -16.90 -23.11
CA LEU A 10 -7.60 -18.33 -22.91
C LEU A 10 -8.54 -18.88 -21.84
N GLY A 11 -8.68 -18.18 -20.70
CA GLY A 11 -9.56 -18.55 -19.60
C GLY A 11 -11.05 -18.49 -19.95
N TYR A 12 -11.43 -17.68 -20.94
CA TYR A 12 -12.78 -17.71 -21.51
C TYR A 12 -13.04 -19.00 -22.32
N LYS A 13 -12.02 -19.57 -22.94
CA LYS A 13 -12.14 -20.74 -23.83
C LYS A 13 -11.97 -22.07 -23.11
N LYS A 14 -11.09 -22.13 -22.10
CA LYS A 14 -10.84 -23.32 -21.30
C LYS A 14 -10.57 -22.97 -19.83
N PRO A 15 -10.86 -23.87 -18.88
CA PRO A 15 -10.32 -23.76 -17.53
C PRO A 15 -8.79 -23.63 -17.59
N LEU A 16 -8.24 -22.64 -16.90
CA LEU A 16 -6.80 -22.38 -16.90
C LEU A 16 -6.06 -23.45 -16.09
N GLU A 17 -5.00 -23.99 -16.67
CA GLU A 17 -4.09 -24.92 -16.00
C GLU A 17 -2.78 -24.23 -15.59
N ARG A 18 -1.96 -24.88 -14.77
CA ARG A 18 -0.70 -24.28 -14.27
C ARG A 18 0.27 -23.93 -15.39
N GLU A 19 0.26 -24.70 -16.47
CA GLU A 19 1.13 -24.53 -17.64
C GLU A 19 0.75 -23.29 -18.48
N ASP A 20 -0.49 -22.81 -18.35
CA ASP A 20 -0.99 -21.64 -19.05
C ASP A 20 -0.59 -20.32 -18.36
N LEU A 21 -0.03 -20.39 -17.16
CA LEU A 21 0.33 -19.22 -16.36
C LEU A 21 1.67 -18.62 -16.81
N ILE A 22 1.72 -17.29 -16.84
CA ILE A 22 2.96 -16.57 -17.16
C ILE A 22 3.94 -16.74 -16.00
N GLU A 23 5.17 -17.11 -16.33
CA GLU A 23 6.26 -17.19 -15.37
C GLU A 23 6.60 -15.82 -14.77
N LEU A 24 7.05 -15.85 -13.52
CA LEU A 24 7.39 -14.63 -12.80
C LEU A 24 8.66 -13.99 -13.40
N ASN A 25 8.70 -12.66 -13.44
CA ASN A 25 9.92 -11.94 -13.81
C ASN A 25 11.07 -12.31 -12.85
N GLU A 26 12.28 -12.47 -13.37
CA GLU A 26 13.46 -12.86 -12.59
C GLU A 26 13.72 -11.90 -11.41
N ALA A 27 13.51 -10.59 -11.63
CA ALA A 27 13.67 -9.56 -10.60
C ALA A 27 12.68 -9.68 -9.43
N ASP A 28 11.57 -10.38 -9.64
CA ASP A 28 10.53 -10.64 -8.65
C ASP A 28 10.68 -12.06 -8.04
N SER A 29 11.64 -12.84 -8.52
CA SER A 29 11.88 -14.21 -8.07
C SER A 29 12.47 -14.25 -6.67
N SER A 30 12.10 -15.30 -5.93
CA SER A 30 12.62 -15.57 -4.59
C SER A 30 14.16 -15.69 -4.58
N TYR A 31 14.76 -16.17 -5.66
CA TYR A 31 16.21 -16.29 -5.81
C TYR A 31 16.95 -14.94 -5.73
N VAL A 32 16.32 -13.85 -6.17
CA VAL A 32 16.91 -12.50 -6.15
C VAL A 32 16.58 -11.78 -4.85
N ILE A 33 15.34 -11.92 -4.37
CA ILE A 33 14.86 -11.18 -3.20
C ILE A 33 15.43 -11.78 -1.89
N TYR A 34 15.55 -13.10 -1.82
CA TYR A 34 15.98 -13.80 -0.62
C TYR A 34 17.41 -13.46 -0.16
N PRO A 35 18.43 -13.43 -1.04
CA PRO A 35 19.78 -13.03 -0.64
C PRO A 35 19.86 -11.60 -0.08
N ALA A 36 19.04 -10.68 -0.61
CA ALA A 36 19.01 -9.30 -0.16
C ALA A 36 18.52 -9.18 1.29
N ILE A 37 17.42 -9.88 1.64
CA ILE A 37 16.92 -9.89 3.01
C ILE A 37 17.83 -10.68 3.96
N GLU A 38 18.40 -11.81 3.52
CA GLU A 38 19.33 -12.59 4.33
C GLU A 38 20.58 -11.78 4.70
N LYS A 39 21.13 -11.01 3.75
CA LYS A 39 22.26 -10.11 3.99
C LYS A 39 21.93 -9.06 5.05
N ASN A 40 20.75 -8.45 4.99
CA ASN A 40 20.33 -7.44 5.97
C ASN A 40 19.98 -8.04 7.33
N TRP A 41 19.38 -9.23 7.36
CA TRP A 41 19.11 -9.98 8.59
C TRP A 41 20.40 -10.37 9.32
N ARG A 42 21.42 -10.83 8.58
CA ARG A 42 22.74 -11.14 9.17
C ARG A 42 23.41 -9.90 9.77
N LYS A 43 23.31 -8.74 9.12
CA LYS A 43 23.81 -7.46 9.67
C LYS A 43 23.11 -7.05 10.97
N GLU A 44 21.87 -7.46 11.16
CA GLU A 44 21.10 -7.15 12.36
C GLU A 44 21.37 -8.14 13.51
N ILE A 45 21.67 -9.40 13.19
CA ILE A 45 22.04 -10.42 14.19
C ILE A 45 23.49 -10.25 14.68
N VAL A 46 24.42 -9.90 13.79
CA VAL A 46 25.83 -9.73 14.15
C VAL A 46 26.01 -8.38 14.85
N PRO A 47 26.46 -8.33 16.12
CA PRO A 47 26.75 -7.07 16.79
C PRO A 47 27.86 -6.34 16.02
N GLN A 48 27.54 -5.18 15.42
CA GLN A 48 28.59 -4.30 14.94
C GLN A 48 29.37 -3.82 16.16
N GLY A 49 30.67 -4.16 16.22
CA GLY A 49 31.53 -3.94 17.38
C GLY A 49 31.68 -2.48 17.81
N LYS A 50 30.65 -1.93 18.47
CA LYS A 50 30.73 -0.70 19.26
C LYS A 50 30.03 -0.91 20.60
N LYS A 51 30.77 -0.54 21.64
CA LYS A 51 30.57 -0.74 23.07
C LYS A 51 29.36 0.02 23.63
N ASP A 52 28.14 -0.33 23.22
CA ASP A 52 26.94 0.08 23.96
C ASP A 52 26.15 -1.14 24.43
N TYR A 53 26.33 -1.43 25.72
CA TYR A 53 25.71 -2.48 26.52
C TYR A 53 24.20 -2.25 26.76
N ARG A 54 23.44 -2.00 25.69
CA ARG A 54 21.99 -2.23 25.67
C ARG A 54 21.69 -3.06 24.43
N SER A 55 21.89 -4.36 24.58
CA SER A 55 21.58 -5.40 23.59
C SER A 55 20.16 -5.23 23.04
N ARG A 56 20.03 -4.47 21.96
CA ARG A 56 18.77 -4.33 21.23
C ARG A 56 18.45 -5.69 20.62
N LYS A 57 17.30 -6.25 20.98
CA LYS A 57 16.82 -7.50 20.38
C LYS A 57 16.75 -7.30 18.85
N PRO A 58 17.33 -8.20 18.04
CA PRO A 58 17.25 -8.09 16.58
C PRO A 58 15.77 -8.14 16.17
N SER A 59 15.33 -7.23 15.29
CA SER A 59 13.93 -7.16 14.87
C SER A 59 13.78 -7.44 13.38
N LEU A 60 13.01 -8.49 13.05
CA LEU A 60 12.73 -8.87 11.65
C LEU A 60 12.12 -7.72 10.85
N LEU A 61 11.28 -6.90 11.50
CA LEU A 61 10.67 -5.72 10.88
C LEU A 61 11.71 -4.69 10.44
N ARG A 62 12.82 -4.53 11.17
CA ARG A 62 13.87 -3.58 10.80
C ARG A 62 14.70 -4.10 9.64
N ALA A 63 15.06 -5.39 9.62
CA ALA A 63 15.71 -6.01 8.47
C ALA A 63 14.83 -5.90 7.21
N LEU A 64 13.54 -6.15 7.36
CA LEU A 64 12.58 -6.08 6.27
C LEU A 64 12.40 -4.63 5.77
N TRP A 65 12.22 -3.68 6.69
CA TRP A 65 12.19 -2.25 6.37
C TRP A 65 13.45 -1.79 5.66
N SER A 66 14.63 -2.15 6.17
CA SER A 66 15.91 -1.77 5.54
C SER A 66 16.08 -2.34 4.13
N THR A 67 15.45 -3.47 3.84
CA THR A 67 15.49 -4.11 2.52
C THR A 67 14.55 -3.43 1.53
N PHE A 68 13.32 -3.11 1.95
CA PHE A 68 12.28 -2.57 1.06
C PHE A 68 12.09 -1.06 1.13
N ARG A 69 12.81 -0.32 2.00
CA ARG A 69 12.64 1.13 2.21
C ARG A 69 12.63 1.96 0.93
N PHE A 70 13.51 1.67 -0.03
CA PHE A 70 13.58 2.43 -1.29
C PHE A 70 12.34 2.19 -2.14
N SER A 71 11.85 0.95 -2.18
CA SER A 71 10.60 0.60 -2.86
C SER A 71 9.40 1.26 -2.18
N LEU A 72 9.36 1.28 -0.85
CA LEU A 72 8.29 1.90 -0.08
C LEU A 72 8.28 3.43 -0.23
N ILE A 73 9.44 4.08 -0.23
CA ILE A 73 9.55 5.54 -0.46
C ILE A 73 9.09 5.89 -1.87
N TYR A 74 9.49 5.12 -2.88
CA TYR A 74 9.05 5.33 -4.26
C TYR A 74 7.52 5.21 -4.39
N VAL A 75 6.93 4.17 -3.79
CA VAL A 75 5.47 3.98 -3.74
C VAL A 75 4.78 5.12 -3.00
N ALA A 76 5.35 5.59 -1.88
CA ALA A 76 4.81 6.70 -1.11
C ALA A 76 4.82 8.02 -1.90
N LEU A 77 5.90 8.31 -2.62
CA LEU A 77 6.00 9.49 -3.49
C LEU A 77 4.94 9.45 -4.61
N MET A 78 4.77 8.30 -5.27
CA MET A 78 3.72 8.12 -6.28
C MET A 78 2.32 8.35 -5.71
N LYS A 79 2.09 7.95 -4.46
CA LYS A 79 0.82 8.17 -3.77
C LYS A 79 0.55 9.66 -3.49
N VAL A 80 1.55 10.41 -3.02
CA VAL A 80 1.43 11.86 -2.84
C VAL A 80 1.07 12.55 -4.16
N VAL A 81 1.76 12.18 -5.25
CA VAL A 81 1.47 12.75 -6.58
C VAL A 81 0.03 12.42 -7.00
N ALA A 82 -0.41 11.16 -6.84
CA ALA A 82 -1.79 10.77 -7.15
C ALA A 82 -2.83 11.57 -6.34
N ASP A 83 -2.55 11.81 -5.06
CA ASP A 83 -3.43 12.59 -4.17
C ASP A 83 -3.50 14.05 -4.61
N LEU A 84 -2.38 14.68 -4.95
CA LEU A 84 -2.36 16.05 -5.47
C LEU A 84 -3.16 16.18 -6.76
N LEU A 85 -3.00 15.26 -7.71
CA LEU A 85 -3.78 15.25 -8.95
C LEU A 85 -5.29 15.06 -8.68
N ALA A 86 -5.67 14.26 -7.69
CA ALA A 86 -7.07 14.07 -7.32
C ALA A 86 -7.72 15.37 -6.82
N PHE A 87 -6.96 16.22 -6.13
CA PHE A 87 -7.41 17.52 -5.65
C PHE A 87 -7.39 18.62 -6.73
N THR A 88 -6.62 18.44 -7.81
CA THR A 88 -6.65 19.34 -8.97
C THR A 88 -7.97 19.25 -9.74
N SER A 89 -8.61 18.07 -9.82
CA SER A 89 -9.86 17.90 -10.57
C SER A 89 -11.02 18.78 -10.06
N PRO A 90 -11.33 18.83 -8.74
CA PRO A 90 -12.30 19.78 -8.20
C PRO A 90 -11.97 21.25 -8.46
N GLN A 91 -10.68 21.63 -8.45
CA GLN A 91 -10.27 23.02 -8.68
C GLN A 91 -10.52 23.46 -10.13
N ILE A 92 -10.25 22.59 -11.10
CA ILE A 92 -10.59 22.87 -12.52
C ILE A 92 -12.10 22.93 -12.69
N LEU A 93 -12.84 22.03 -12.04
CA LEU A 93 -14.31 22.03 -12.10
C LEU A 93 -14.89 23.33 -11.54
N LYS A 94 -14.33 23.85 -10.44
CA LYS A 94 -14.72 25.15 -9.87
C LYS A 94 -14.53 26.28 -10.89
N GLN A 95 -13.34 26.36 -11.50
CA GLN A 95 -13.05 27.39 -12.52
C GLN A 95 -13.99 27.28 -13.73
N MET A 96 -14.34 26.06 -14.12
CA MET A 96 -15.31 25.81 -15.18
C MET A 96 -16.71 26.31 -14.81
N ILE A 97 -17.18 26.11 -13.57
CA ILE A 97 -18.46 26.63 -13.08
C ILE A 97 -18.45 28.17 -13.11
N THR A 98 -17.40 28.81 -12.59
CA THR A 98 -17.28 30.28 -12.61
C THR A 98 -17.23 30.83 -14.04
N PHE A 99 -16.59 30.12 -14.97
CA PHE A 99 -16.61 30.48 -16.39
C PHE A 99 -18.01 30.39 -17.00
N CYS A 100 -18.79 29.36 -16.65
CA CYS A 100 -20.18 29.24 -17.10
C CYS A 100 -21.11 30.33 -16.54
N GLU A 101 -20.84 30.84 -15.34
CA GLU A 101 -21.59 31.96 -14.75
C GLU A 101 -21.27 33.30 -15.44
N GLN A 102 -20.03 33.48 -15.90
CA GLN A 102 -19.57 34.66 -16.63
C GLN A 102 -19.92 34.51 -18.13
N GLN A 103 -21.14 34.88 -18.52
CA GLN A 103 -21.69 34.76 -19.89
C GLN A 103 -20.90 35.48 -21.02
N THR A 104 -19.72 36.05 -20.75
CA THR A 104 -18.92 36.88 -21.67
C THR A 104 -17.56 36.28 -22.05
N GLY A 105 -17.25 35.04 -21.62
CA GLY A 105 -15.98 34.39 -21.92
C GLY A 105 -15.86 33.81 -23.34
N ASP A 106 -14.66 33.85 -23.94
CA ASP A 106 -14.36 33.17 -25.21
C ASP A 106 -14.60 31.66 -25.08
N PRO A 107 -15.46 31.04 -25.93
CA PRO A 107 -15.74 29.60 -25.91
C PRO A 107 -14.50 28.71 -25.91
N ARG A 108 -13.39 29.17 -26.49
CA ARG A 108 -12.11 28.43 -26.51
C ARG A 108 -11.58 28.14 -25.10
N THR A 109 -11.81 29.05 -24.15
CA THR A 109 -11.37 28.93 -22.76
C THR A 109 -12.11 27.81 -22.02
N GLY A 110 -13.42 27.67 -22.27
CA GLY A 110 -14.22 26.57 -21.75
C GLY A 110 -13.75 25.21 -22.27
N TYR A 111 -13.45 25.11 -23.58
CA TYR A 111 -12.88 23.89 -24.16
C TYR A 111 -11.50 23.55 -23.56
N MET A 112 -10.65 24.55 -23.28
CA MET A 112 -9.37 24.32 -22.61
C MET A 112 -9.57 23.70 -21.22
N PHE A 113 -10.48 24.22 -20.39
CA PHE A 113 -10.75 23.63 -19.07
C PHE A 113 -11.27 22.19 -19.16
N ALA A 114 -12.18 21.91 -20.10
CA ALA A 114 -12.70 20.56 -20.31
C ALA A 114 -11.59 19.57 -20.72
N VAL A 115 -10.73 19.96 -21.66
CA VAL A 115 -9.58 19.14 -22.10
C VAL A 115 -8.57 18.96 -20.97
N SER A 116 -8.26 20.02 -20.21
CA SER A 116 -7.39 19.94 -19.03
C SER A 116 -7.95 18.99 -17.97
N LEU A 117 -9.25 19.04 -17.68
CA LEU A 117 -9.90 18.13 -16.74
C LEU A 117 -9.77 16.67 -17.19
N LEU A 118 -9.98 16.40 -18.48
CA LEU A 118 -9.82 15.07 -19.07
C LEU A 118 -8.37 14.58 -18.93
N ILE A 119 -7.38 15.42 -19.24
CA ILE A 119 -5.97 15.07 -19.12
C ILE A 119 -5.61 14.77 -17.66
N VAL A 120 -6.02 15.63 -16.73
CA VAL A 120 -5.75 15.48 -15.30
C VAL A 120 -6.36 14.20 -14.75
N THR A 121 -7.62 13.89 -15.08
CA THR A 121 -8.30 12.68 -14.61
C THR A 121 -7.69 11.39 -15.19
N ILE A 122 -7.27 11.39 -16.45
CA ILE A 122 -6.55 10.26 -17.05
C ILE A 122 -5.19 10.06 -16.37
N LEU A 123 -4.41 11.14 -16.20
CA LEU A 123 -3.11 11.06 -15.52
C LEU A 123 -3.25 10.59 -14.08
N GLN A 124 -4.22 11.13 -13.33
CA GLN A 124 -4.53 10.71 -11.97
C GLN A 124 -4.85 9.20 -11.93
N THR A 125 -5.70 8.71 -12.84
CA THR A 125 -6.08 7.30 -12.91
C THR A 125 -4.89 6.40 -13.20
N ILE A 126 -4.05 6.78 -14.17
CA ILE A 126 -2.84 6.03 -14.53
C ILE A 126 -1.86 5.97 -13.34
N ILE A 127 -1.59 7.11 -12.70
CA ILE A 127 -0.64 7.18 -11.57
C ILE A 127 -1.18 6.38 -10.38
N LEU A 128 -2.48 6.48 -10.07
CA LEU A 128 -3.12 5.70 -9.01
C LEU A 128 -3.00 4.20 -9.28
N GLN A 129 -3.24 3.76 -10.52
CA GLN A 129 -3.15 2.36 -10.89
C GLN A 129 -1.69 1.84 -10.87
N LEU A 130 -0.73 2.68 -11.26
CA LEU A 130 0.69 2.36 -11.15
C LEU A 130 1.11 2.24 -9.68
N TYR A 131 0.68 3.16 -8.83
CA TYR A 131 0.87 3.11 -7.38
C TYR A 131 0.34 1.80 -6.81
N GLN A 132 -0.92 1.42 -7.10
CA GLN A 132 -1.53 0.20 -6.60
C GLN A 132 -0.74 -1.05 -7.02
N ARG A 133 -0.33 -1.10 -8.29
CA ARG A 133 0.50 -2.22 -8.80
C ARG A 133 1.83 -2.32 -8.08
N TYR A 134 2.56 -1.22 -7.94
CA TYR A 134 3.86 -1.24 -7.26
C TYR A 134 3.74 -1.56 -5.77
N ASN A 135 2.72 -0.99 -5.09
CA ASN A 135 2.44 -1.27 -3.68
C ASN A 135 2.15 -2.76 -3.45
N MET A 136 1.27 -3.34 -4.28
CA MET A 136 0.94 -4.76 -4.23
C MET A 136 2.17 -5.64 -4.51
N LEU A 137 2.98 -5.27 -5.51
CA LEU A 137 4.20 -5.99 -5.83
C LEU A 137 5.19 -5.98 -4.65
N THR A 138 5.44 -4.83 -4.04
CA THR A 138 6.30 -4.72 -2.85
C THR A 138 5.77 -5.56 -1.68
N ALA A 139 4.46 -5.58 -1.46
CA ALA A 139 3.83 -6.38 -0.42
C ALA A 139 4.00 -7.90 -0.66
N VAL A 140 3.82 -8.36 -1.91
CA VAL A 140 4.08 -9.76 -2.28
C VAL A 140 5.57 -10.11 -2.09
N LYS A 141 6.50 -9.24 -2.49
CA LYS A 141 7.94 -9.45 -2.25
C LYS A 141 8.28 -9.59 -0.77
N CYS A 142 7.68 -8.75 0.07
CA CYS A 142 7.77 -8.81 1.53
C CYS A 142 7.30 -10.19 2.04
N LYS A 143 6.10 -10.63 1.65
CA LYS A 143 5.53 -11.94 2.00
C LYS A 143 6.43 -13.10 1.58
N THR A 144 6.85 -13.14 0.32
CA THR A 144 7.72 -14.21 -0.22
C THR A 144 9.05 -14.28 0.53
N SER A 145 9.63 -13.13 0.88
CA SER A 145 10.86 -13.06 1.67
C SER A 145 10.70 -13.64 3.06
N LEU A 146 9.60 -13.29 3.74
CA LEU A 146 9.27 -13.80 5.07
C LEU A 146 9.09 -15.32 5.05
N ILE A 147 8.31 -15.84 4.09
CA ILE A 147 8.10 -17.28 3.93
C ILE A 147 9.44 -17.99 3.66
N GLY A 148 10.27 -17.46 2.77
CA GLY A 148 11.60 -18.03 2.51
C GLY A 148 12.52 -18.04 3.73
N MET A 149 12.47 -16.99 4.56
CA MET A 149 13.22 -16.92 5.81
C MET A 149 12.73 -17.94 6.84
N ILE A 150 11.41 -18.07 7.01
CA ILE A 150 10.80 -19.05 7.90
C ILE A 150 11.16 -20.47 7.44
N TYR A 151 11.07 -20.74 6.13
CA TYR A 151 11.40 -22.03 5.54
C TYR A 151 12.87 -22.42 5.77
N LYS A 152 13.83 -21.56 5.41
CA LYS A 152 15.27 -21.85 5.65
C LYS A 152 15.56 -22.01 7.14
N LYS A 153 14.91 -21.22 7.99
CA LYS A 153 15.07 -21.36 9.45
C LYS A 153 14.51 -22.70 9.93
N SER A 154 13.33 -23.12 9.45
CA SER A 154 12.67 -24.39 9.78
C SER A 154 13.55 -25.62 9.47
N LEU A 155 14.27 -25.57 8.34
CA LEU A 155 15.15 -26.65 7.90
C LEU A 155 16.46 -26.74 8.71
N ASN A 156 16.93 -25.62 9.26
CA ASN A 156 18.20 -25.52 9.98
C ASN A 156 18.05 -25.53 11.50
N LEU A 157 16.86 -25.79 12.06
CA LEU A 157 16.68 -25.88 13.52
C LEU A 157 17.16 -27.23 14.05
N ALA A 158 17.89 -27.18 15.17
CA ALA A 158 18.19 -28.35 15.98
C ALA A 158 16.89 -29.05 16.45
N SER A 159 16.94 -30.37 16.60
CA SER A 159 15.79 -31.21 17.00
C SER A 159 15.13 -30.76 18.32
N SER A 160 15.91 -30.26 19.27
CA SER A 160 15.43 -29.73 20.56
C SER A 160 14.59 -28.45 20.43
N THR A 161 14.94 -27.56 19.50
CA THR A 161 14.18 -26.34 19.22
C THR A 161 13.01 -26.62 18.26
N ARG A 162 13.16 -27.56 17.34
CA ARG A 162 12.09 -28.01 16.44
C ARG A 162 10.93 -28.64 17.21
N ARG A 163 11.18 -29.35 18.32
CA ARG A 163 10.12 -29.89 19.20
C ARG A 163 9.27 -28.81 19.88
N LYS A 164 9.75 -27.56 19.96
CA LYS A 164 9.00 -26.42 20.53
C LYS A 164 8.01 -25.79 19.56
N PHE A 165 8.11 -26.10 18.26
CA PHE A 165 7.21 -25.60 17.22
C PHE A 165 6.55 -26.78 16.53
N THR A 166 5.23 -26.85 16.60
CA THR A 166 4.45 -27.83 15.85
C THR A 166 4.51 -27.53 14.36
N THR A 167 4.34 -28.56 13.53
CA THR A 167 4.20 -28.37 12.07
C THR A 167 3.01 -27.44 11.75
N GLY A 168 1.94 -27.50 12.54
CA GLY A 168 0.78 -26.61 12.40
C GLY A 168 1.10 -25.14 12.65
N GLU A 169 1.89 -24.83 13.69
CA GLU A 169 2.32 -23.46 13.98
C GLU A 169 3.21 -22.89 12.85
N LEU A 170 4.12 -23.70 12.30
CA LEU A 170 4.94 -23.28 11.15
C LEU A 170 4.10 -22.99 9.91
N VAL A 171 3.09 -23.83 9.64
CA VAL A 171 2.15 -23.60 8.53
C VAL A 171 1.34 -22.33 8.77
N ASN A 172 0.84 -22.10 9.99
CA ASN A 172 0.09 -20.89 10.34
C ASN A 172 0.94 -19.62 10.19
N LEU A 173 2.22 -19.66 10.59
CA LEU A 173 3.17 -18.57 10.40
C LEU A 173 3.36 -18.23 8.91
N MET A 174 3.46 -19.24 8.05
CA MET A 174 3.65 -19.06 6.60
C MET A 174 2.37 -18.67 5.86
N SER A 175 1.20 -19.07 6.34
CA SER A 175 -0.09 -18.79 5.70
C SER A 175 -0.76 -17.53 6.27
N SER A 176 -1.14 -17.55 7.55
CA SER A 176 -1.93 -16.50 8.19
C SER A 176 -1.07 -15.27 8.52
N ASP A 177 0.03 -15.45 9.24
CA ASP A 177 0.80 -14.31 9.76
C ASP A 177 1.52 -13.57 8.62
N ALA A 178 2.08 -14.31 7.66
CA ALA A 178 2.68 -13.73 6.47
C ALA A 178 1.65 -13.00 5.59
N GLN A 179 0.40 -13.48 5.52
CA GLN A 179 -0.68 -12.79 4.82
C GLN A 179 -1.06 -11.49 5.55
N GLN A 180 -1.22 -11.52 6.86
CA GLN A 180 -1.50 -10.31 7.64
C GLN A 180 -0.40 -9.26 7.47
N LEU A 181 0.88 -9.67 7.46
CA LEU A 181 1.99 -8.75 7.19
C LEU A 181 1.97 -8.16 5.77
N MET A 182 1.55 -8.94 4.77
CA MET A 182 1.31 -8.43 3.42
C MET A 182 0.22 -7.37 3.43
N ASP A 183 -0.94 -7.65 4.05
CA ASP A 183 -2.07 -6.72 4.11
C ASP A 183 -1.69 -5.43 4.85
N LEU A 184 -0.91 -5.53 5.94
CA LEU A 184 -0.34 -4.38 6.63
C LEU A 184 0.60 -3.58 5.73
N THR A 185 1.45 -4.25 4.94
CA THR A 185 2.38 -3.58 4.01
C THR A 185 1.62 -2.82 2.92
N VAL A 186 0.50 -3.36 2.42
CA VAL A 186 -0.36 -2.66 1.46
C VAL A 186 -1.03 -1.44 2.11
N ASN A 187 -1.51 -1.58 3.34
CA ASN A 187 -2.30 -0.55 4.03
C ASN A 187 -1.45 0.51 4.75
N ILE A 188 -0.14 0.31 4.92
CA ILE A 188 0.72 1.29 5.60
C ILE A 188 0.68 2.67 4.93
N ASN A 189 0.51 2.67 3.59
CA ASN A 189 0.43 3.91 2.83
C ASN A 189 -0.86 4.69 3.08
N LEU A 190 -1.96 4.00 3.40
CA LEU A 190 -3.21 4.63 3.77
C LEU A 190 -3.09 5.37 5.11
N LEU A 191 -2.28 4.86 6.03
CA LEU A 191 -2.15 5.42 7.39
C LEU A 191 -1.63 6.86 7.39
N TRP A 192 -0.70 7.20 6.48
CA TRP A 192 -0.18 8.56 6.33
C TRP A 192 -0.89 9.36 5.23
N SER A 193 -1.36 8.70 4.17
CA SER A 193 -2.08 9.37 3.07
C SER A 193 -3.46 9.86 3.51
N ALA A 194 -4.20 9.11 4.34
CA ALA A 194 -5.53 9.55 4.78
C ALA A 194 -5.49 10.86 5.60
N PRO A 195 -4.62 11.04 6.61
CA PRO A 195 -4.45 12.34 7.27
C PRO A 195 -4.06 13.46 6.30
N PHE A 196 -3.14 13.18 5.35
CA PHE A 196 -2.74 14.13 4.33
C PHE A 196 -3.91 14.58 3.45
N GLN A 197 -4.74 13.63 2.98
CA GLN A 197 -5.94 13.91 2.20
C GLN A 197 -6.97 14.72 3.00
N ILE A 198 -7.21 14.38 4.26
CA ILE A 198 -8.14 15.10 5.13
C ILE A 198 -7.67 16.55 5.32
N LEU A 199 -6.38 16.76 5.59
CA LEU A 199 -5.81 18.09 5.74
C LEU A 199 -5.96 18.93 4.46
N MET A 200 -5.61 18.36 3.31
CA MET A 200 -5.78 19.03 2.01
C MET A 200 -7.25 19.40 1.74
N ALA A 201 -8.18 18.49 2.01
CA ALA A 201 -9.61 18.74 1.84
C ALA A 201 -10.10 19.87 2.76
N ILE A 202 -9.69 19.88 4.04
CA ILE A 202 -10.06 20.94 4.99
C ILE A 202 -9.47 22.29 4.55
N ILE A 203 -8.21 22.34 4.10
CA ILE A 203 -7.58 23.59 3.62
C ILE A 203 -8.36 24.16 2.43
N PHE A 204 -8.70 23.32 1.46
CA PHE A 204 -9.46 23.77 0.29
C PHE A 204 -10.87 24.22 0.67
N LEU A 205 -11.57 23.45 1.50
CA LEU A 205 -12.90 23.85 1.97
C LEU A 205 -12.85 25.13 2.80
N TRP A 206 -11.80 25.36 3.59
CA TRP A 206 -11.64 26.57 4.40
C TRP A 206 -11.51 27.81 3.52
N GLN A 207 -10.84 27.69 2.38
CA GLN A 207 -10.74 28.78 1.41
C GLN A 207 -12.09 29.12 0.76
N GLU A 208 -12.98 28.13 0.57
CA GLU A 208 -14.30 28.34 -0.03
C GLU A 208 -15.37 28.79 0.96
N LEU A 209 -15.42 28.18 2.15
CA LEU A 209 -16.54 28.30 3.10
C LEU A 209 -16.15 29.00 4.41
N GLY A 210 -14.87 29.31 4.60
CA GLY A 210 -14.35 29.93 5.81
C GLY A 210 -14.59 29.09 7.08
N PRO A 211 -14.90 29.72 8.22
CA PRO A 211 -15.08 29.02 9.51
C PRO A 211 -16.18 27.95 9.52
N SER A 212 -17.11 27.97 8.56
CA SER A 212 -18.22 27.01 8.45
C SER A 212 -17.74 25.55 8.34
N VAL A 213 -16.52 25.32 7.85
CA VAL A 213 -15.90 23.99 7.73
C VAL A 213 -15.75 23.29 9.08
N LEU A 214 -15.62 24.04 10.18
CA LEU A 214 -15.46 23.49 11.53
C LEU A 214 -16.65 22.61 11.94
N ALA A 215 -17.86 22.93 11.50
CA ALA A 215 -19.04 22.11 11.77
C ALA A 215 -18.91 20.73 11.12
N GLY A 216 -18.43 20.67 9.87
CA GLY A 216 -18.18 19.40 9.17
C GLY A 216 -17.06 18.58 9.83
N VAL A 217 -15.97 19.24 10.25
CA VAL A 217 -14.87 18.59 10.98
C VAL A 217 -15.34 18.03 12.32
N ALA A 218 -16.21 18.75 13.05
CA ALA A 218 -16.78 18.27 14.31
C ALA A 218 -17.59 16.98 14.12
N VAL A 219 -18.39 16.90 13.04
CA VAL A 219 -19.13 15.68 12.68
C VAL A 219 -18.17 14.53 12.36
N LEU A 220 -17.11 14.78 11.58
CA LEU A 220 -16.10 13.76 11.26
C LEU A 220 -15.43 13.20 12.52
N ILE A 221 -15.09 14.06 13.48
CA ILE A 221 -14.49 13.64 14.75
C ILE A 221 -15.47 12.79 15.57
N LEU A 222 -16.77 13.10 15.55
CA LEU A 222 -17.81 12.34 16.26
C LEU A 222 -18.03 10.94 15.65
N VAL A 223 -17.81 10.78 14.34
CA VAL A 223 -17.91 9.47 13.67
C VAL A 223 -16.78 8.51 14.09
N ILE A 224 -15.60 9.02 14.47
CA ILE A 224 -14.46 8.19 14.91
C ILE A 224 -14.80 7.30 16.12
N PRO A 225 -15.31 7.82 17.26
CA PRO A 225 -15.66 6.99 18.41
C PRO A 225 -16.83 6.04 18.12
N LEU A 226 -17.77 6.44 17.26
CA LEU A 226 -18.86 5.56 16.82
C LEU A 226 -18.31 4.34 16.07
N ASN A 227 -17.40 4.58 15.11
CA ASN A 227 -16.71 3.50 14.39
C ASN A 227 -15.89 2.62 15.32
N ALA A 228 -15.19 3.21 16.31
CA ALA A 228 -14.43 2.47 17.30
C ALA A 228 -15.32 1.58 18.18
N TYR A 229 -16.50 2.09 18.59
CA TYR A 229 -17.48 1.32 19.35
C TYR A 229 -18.01 0.11 18.56
N ILE A 230 -18.42 0.33 17.30
CA ILE A 230 -18.90 -0.74 16.41
C ILE A 230 -17.80 -1.78 16.16
N ALA A 231 -16.57 -1.34 15.87
CA ALA A 231 -15.43 -2.22 15.68
C ALA A 231 -15.14 -3.07 16.94
N GLY A 232 -15.27 -2.47 18.13
CA GLY A 232 -15.17 -3.18 19.41
C GLY A 232 -16.21 -4.28 19.55
N LYS A 233 -17.48 -4.01 19.19
CA LYS A 233 -18.56 -4.99 19.20
C LYS A 233 -18.34 -6.12 18.21
N VAL A 234 -17.92 -5.80 16.98
CA VAL A 234 -17.58 -6.83 15.98
C VAL A 234 -16.44 -7.73 16.46
N LYS A 235 -15.43 -7.18 17.13
CA LYS A 235 -14.33 -7.96 17.69
C LYS A 235 -14.81 -8.91 18.80
N GLN A 236 -15.72 -8.46 19.67
CA GLN A 236 -16.32 -9.32 20.70
C GLN A 236 -17.09 -10.50 20.08
N LEU A 237 -17.84 -10.25 19.00
CA LEU A 237 -18.60 -11.29 18.30
C LEU A 237 -17.73 -12.30 17.54
N LYS A 238 -16.53 -11.92 17.11
CA LYS A 238 -15.57 -12.85 16.47
C LYS A 238 -14.81 -13.74 17.45
N VAL A 239 -14.87 -13.43 18.75
CA VAL A 239 -14.20 -14.18 19.82
C VAL A 239 -15.15 -15.20 20.48
N LEU A 240 -16.47 -15.05 20.27
CA LEU A 240 -17.50 -16.06 20.58
C LEU A 240 -17.61 -17.06 19.44
#